data_AF-A0A936X0G3-F1
#
_entry.id   AF-A0A936X0G3-F1
#
_cell.length_a   1.000
_cell.length_b   1.000
_cell.length_c   1.000
_cell.angle_alpha   90.00
_cell.angle_beta   90.00
_cell.angle_gamma   90.00
#
_symmetry.space_group_name_H-M   'P 1'
#
loop_
_entity.id
_entity.type
_entity.pdbx_description
1 polymer ?
#
loop_
_entity_poly.entity_id
_entity_poly.type
_entity_poly.pdbx_seq_one_letter_code
_entity_poly.pdbx_strand_id
1 'polypeptide(L)'
;MIRNFSASSGFYDITGRETVPGDIMYFSFLGNVPPLPGVYKTSGYFATGADKVGLYIKAFTVDFVSDPDQTVFVKKVNNKLEITYCALKFGNPTSPSNPVTISAKLVQP
;
A
#
# COMPACT_ATOMS: atom_id res chain seq x y z
N MET A 1 -15.04 -3.95 -6.12
CA MET A 1 -14.08 -3.34 -7.07
C MET A 1 -12.84 -4.21 -7.07
N ILE A 2 -12.51 -4.83 -8.19
CA ILE A 2 -11.25 -5.58 -8.37
C ILE A 2 -10.19 -4.53 -8.72
N ARG A 3 -9.06 -4.51 -8.02
CA ARG A 3 -7.94 -3.58 -8.30
C ARG A 3 -6.77 -4.37 -8.86
N ASN A 4 -6.19 -3.86 -9.94
CA ASN A 4 -5.05 -4.51 -10.60
C ASN A 4 -3.74 -3.97 -10.03
N PHE A 5 -2.72 -4.83 -10.05
CA PHE A 5 -1.47 -4.66 -9.31
C PHE A 5 -0.30 -4.81 -10.28
N SER A 6 0.56 -3.80 -10.38
CA SER A 6 1.85 -3.88 -11.06
C SER A 6 2.98 -3.89 -10.04
N ALA A 7 4.11 -4.51 -10.43
CA ALA A 7 5.24 -4.75 -9.54
C ALA A 7 6.56 -4.38 -10.21
N SER A 8 7.40 -3.67 -9.46
CA SER A 8 8.85 -3.67 -9.61
C SER A 8 9.46 -4.11 -8.28
N SER A 9 10.70 -4.60 -8.25
CA SER A 9 11.28 -5.18 -7.04
C SER A 9 11.15 -4.25 -5.81
N GLY A 10 10.45 -4.71 -4.77
CA GLY A 10 10.19 -3.96 -3.54
C GLY A 10 9.10 -2.88 -3.63
N PHE A 11 8.59 -2.55 -4.82
CA PHE A 11 7.56 -1.53 -5.01
C PHE A 11 6.36 -2.07 -5.78
N TYR A 12 5.20 -1.83 -5.22
CA TYR A 12 3.95 -2.28 -5.78
C TYR A 12 2.95 -1.16 -5.83
N ASP A 13 2.18 -1.10 -6.89
CA ASP A 13 1.22 -0.04 -7.09
C ASP A 13 -0.14 -0.59 -7.50
N ILE A 14 -1.18 0.13 -7.08
CA ILE A 14 -2.56 -0.29 -7.21
C ILE A 14 -3.37 0.86 -7.75
N THR A 15 -3.96 0.64 -8.92
CA THR A 15 -4.83 1.62 -9.57
C THR A 15 -6.29 1.23 -9.42
N GLY A 16 -7.16 2.23 -9.25
CA GLY A 16 -8.61 2.02 -9.24
C GLY A 16 -9.22 1.83 -10.63
N ARG A 17 -8.49 2.18 -11.70
CA ARG A 17 -8.88 2.07 -13.12
C ARG A 17 -7.62 1.89 -13.99
N GLU A 18 -7.63 0.92 -14.91
CA GLU A 18 -6.48 0.62 -15.78
C GLU A 18 -6.19 1.68 -16.84
N THR A 19 -7.19 2.49 -17.22
CA THR A 19 -7.14 3.32 -18.43
C THR A 19 -7.19 4.82 -18.17
N VAL A 20 -7.24 5.24 -16.90
CA VAL A 20 -7.31 6.65 -16.52
C VAL A 20 -6.29 6.91 -15.42
N PRO A 21 -5.38 7.90 -15.58
CA PRO A 21 -4.57 8.39 -14.47
C PRO A 21 -5.49 8.80 -13.33
N GLY A 22 -5.43 8.08 -12.21
CA GLY A 22 -6.25 8.30 -11.02
C GLY A 22 -5.43 8.04 -9.77
N ASP A 23 -6.10 8.01 -8.62
CA ASP A 23 -5.42 7.81 -7.34
C ASP A 23 -4.74 6.43 -7.30
N ILE A 24 -3.41 6.43 -7.13
CA ILE A 24 -2.58 5.21 -7.08
C ILE A 24 -2.14 4.99 -5.65
N MET A 25 -2.38 3.79 -5.12
CA MET A 25 -1.86 3.37 -3.82
C MET A 25 -0.55 2.60 -4.03
N TYR A 26 0.50 3.02 -3.33
CA TYR A 26 1.83 2.43 -3.42
C TYR A 26 2.20 1.70 -2.14
N PHE A 27 2.71 0.48 -2.27
CA PHE A 27 3.33 -0.30 -1.21
C PHE A 27 4.82 -0.42 -1.49
N SER A 28 5.64 0.07 -0.57
CA SER A 28 7.10 -0.03 -0.62
C SER A 28 7.56 -0.99 0.47
N PHE A 29 8.23 -2.07 0.07
CA PHE A 29 8.90 -3.02 0.93
C PHE A 29 10.41 -2.86 0.79
N LEU A 30 11.14 -3.28 1.81
CA LEU A 30 12.58 -3.15 1.83
C LEU A 30 13.25 -4.16 0.89
N GLY A 31 14.17 -3.69 0.05
CA GLY A 31 15.01 -4.54 -0.81
C GLY A 31 14.45 -4.77 -2.22
N ASN A 32 15.18 -5.59 -2.99
CA ASN A 32 14.91 -5.82 -4.42
C ASN A 32 14.25 -7.19 -4.70
N VAL A 33 13.67 -7.81 -3.68
CA VAL A 33 12.95 -9.08 -3.80
C VAL A 33 11.50 -8.90 -3.38
N PRO A 34 10.55 -9.69 -3.91
CA PRO A 34 9.19 -9.68 -3.41
C PRO A 34 9.13 -9.95 -1.89
N PRO A 35 8.22 -9.29 -1.15
CA PRO A 35 8.11 -9.46 0.29
C PRO A 35 7.67 -10.88 0.61
N LEU A 36 8.20 -11.42 1.70
CA LEU A 36 7.79 -12.72 2.20
C LEU A 36 6.37 -12.64 2.78
N PRO A 37 5.59 -13.73 2.73
CA PRO A 37 4.32 -13.81 3.46
C PRO A 37 4.55 -13.51 4.95
N GLY A 38 3.68 -12.69 5.54
CA GLY A 38 3.85 -12.24 6.91
C GLY A 38 2.95 -11.07 7.28
N VAL A 39 3.16 -10.58 8.50
CA VAL A 39 2.50 -9.38 9.02
C VAL A 39 3.50 -8.25 9.01
N TYR A 40 3.15 -7.14 8.37
CA TYR A 40 3.95 -5.93 8.27
C TYR A 40 3.27 -4.78 8.98
N LYS A 41 4.06 -3.81 9.41
CA LYS A 41 3.59 -2.56 10.00
C LYS A 41 3.88 -1.37 9.10
N THR A 42 2.93 -0.46 8.95
CA THR A 42 3.17 0.78 8.19
C THR A 42 4.27 1.61 8.84
N SER A 43 5.10 2.25 8.04
CA SER A 43 6.20 3.13 8.50
C SER A 43 6.21 4.50 7.83
N GLY A 44 5.06 4.93 7.27
CA GLY A 44 4.94 6.17 6.53
C GLY A 44 5.19 5.97 5.03
N TYR A 45 5.98 6.85 4.41
CA TYR A 45 6.16 6.88 2.95
C TYR A 45 6.97 5.68 2.43
N PHE A 46 8.02 5.28 3.15
CA PHE A 46 8.93 4.19 2.79
C PHE A 46 9.05 3.18 3.92
N ALA A 47 9.39 1.93 3.59
CA ALA A 47 9.72 0.91 4.58
C ALA A 47 10.97 1.29 5.37
N THR A 48 10.89 1.29 6.70
CA THR A 48 12.02 1.59 7.59
C THR A 48 12.67 0.33 8.18
N GLY A 49 12.22 -0.87 7.79
CA GLY A 49 12.66 -2.15 8.32
C GLY A 49 12.09 -3.32 7.52
N ALA A 50 12.61 -4.53 7.77
CA ALA A 50 12.20 -5.74 7.05
C ALA A 50 10.77 -6.20 7.38
N ASP A 51 10.25 -5.82 8.54
CA ASP A 51 8.89 -6.04 9.02
C ASP A 51 7.99 -4.81 8.78
N LYS A 52 8.47 -3.83 8.02
CA LYS A 52 7.77 -2.58 7.74
C LYS A 52 7.37 -2.46 6.27
N VAL A 53 6.33 -1.68 6.03
CA VAL A 53 5.85 -1.32 4.70
C VAL A 53 5.63 0.19 4.62
N GLY A 54 6.24 0.83 3.63
CA GLY A 54 5.89 2.18 3.22
C GLY A 54 4.58 2.15 2.45
N LEU A 55 3.67 3.06 2.76
CA LEU A 55 2.36 3.11 2.15
C LEU A 55 1.87 4.54 2.01
N TYR A 56 1.59 4.94 0.77
CA TYR A 56 1.03 6.23 0.44
C TYR A 56 0.05 6.13 -0.74
N ILE A 57 -0.85 7.10 -0.85
CA ILE A 57 -1.76 7.26 -1.97
C ILE A 57 -1.38 8.54 -2.67
N LYS A 58 -1.00 8.44 -3.95
CA LYS A 58 -0.75 9.58 -4.80
C LYS A 58 -2.06 10.01 -5.46
N ALA A 59 -2.51 11.23 -5.16
CA ALA A 59 -3.71 11.83 -5.70
C ALA A 59 -3.35 13.18 -6.34
N PHE A 60 -3.18 13.19 -7.67
CA PHE A 60 -2.75 14.37 -8.44
C PHE A 60 -1.49 15.05 -7.87
N THR A 61 -1.64 16.19 -7.19
CA THR A 61 -0.55 17.02 -6.66
C THR A 61 -0.24 16.74 -5.19
N VAL A 62 -0.97 15.83 -4.54
CA VAL A 62 -0.83 15.54 -3.11
C VAL A 62 -0.66 14.05 -2.85
N ASP A 63 0.17 13.73 -1.85
CA ASP A 63 0.39 12.37 -1.38
C ASP A 63 -0.20 12.22 0.03
N PHE A 64 -1.11 11.26 0.21
CA PHE A 64 -1.63 10.87 1.51
C PHE A 64 -0.77 9.74 2.07
N VAL A 65 -0.13 9.96 3.21
CA VAL A 65 0.85 9.01 3.76
C VAL A 65 0.20 8.22 4.90
N SER A 66 0.41 6.91 4.94
CA SER A 66 -0.13 6.09 6.03
C SER A 66 0.41 6.50 7.40
N ASP A 67 -0.46 6.52 8.40
CA ASP A 67 -0.02 6.61 9.79
C ASP A 67 0.82 5.37 10.15
N PRO A 68 1.81 5.48 11.05
CA PRO A 68 2.67 4.36 11.42
C PRO A 68 1.94 3.26 12.22
N ASP A 69 2.54 2.07 12.25
CA ASP A 69 2.17 0.90 13.06
C ASP A 69 0.79 0.27 12.80
N GLN A 70 0.21 0.59 11.65
CA GLN A 70 -1.00 -0.06 11.14
C GLN A 70 -0.67 -1.39 10.46
N THR A 71 -1.58 -2.35 10.58
CA THR A 71 -1.30 -3.74 10.18
C THR A 71 -1.61 -3.99 8.70
N VAL A 72 -0.63 -4.53 7.98
CA VAL A 72 -0.76 -5.03 6.61
C VAL A 72 -0.39 -6.51 6.58
N PHE A 73 -1.24 -7.33 5.99
CA PHE A 73 -1.04 -8.76 5.87
C PHE A 73 -0.63 -9.11 4.44
N VAL A 74 0.47 -9.81 4.30
CA VAL A 74 0.99 -10.29 3.02
C VAL A 74 0.86 -11.81 2.99
N LYS A 75 0.17 -12.35 2.00
CA LYS A 75 0.01 -13.79 1.78
C LYS A 75 0.45 -14.16 0.37
N LYS A 76 0.74 -15.44 0.18
CA LYS A 76 0.98 -16.02 -1.15
C LYS A 76 -0.09 -17.07 -1.42
N VAL A 77 -0.89 -16.87 -2.45
CA VAL A 77 -1.97 -17.78 -2.86
C VAL A 77 -1.74 -18.13 -4.33
N ASN A 78 -1.57 -19.41 -4.65
CA ASN A 78 -1.30 -19.87 -6.03
C ASN A 78 -0.14 -19.12 -6.70
N ASN A 79 0.97 -18.94 -5.97
CA ASN A 79 2.14 -18.15 -6.38
C ASN A 79 1.94 -16.64 -6.57
N LYS A 80 0.76 -16.10 -6.27
CA LYS A 80 0.44 -14.67 -6.38
C LYS A 80 0.49 -14.02 -5.00
N LEU A 81 0.96 -12.77 -4.96
CA LEU A 81 1.00 -11.98 -3.74
C LEU A 81 -0.39 -11.39 -3.46
N GLU A 82 -0.85 -11.54 -2.23
CA GLU A 82 -2.09 -10.97 -1.73
C GLU A 82 -1.75 -10.01 -0.58
N ILE A 83 -2.05 -8.73 -0.74
CA ILE A 83 -1.83 -7.69 0.28
C ILE A 83 -3.20 -7.29 0.83
N THR A 84 -3.41 -7.44 2.13
CA THR A 84 -4.71 -7.17 2.76
C THR A 84 -4.55 -6.30 3.99
N TYR A 85 -5.54 -5.44 4.23
CA TYR A 85 -5.61 -4.55 5.38
C TYR A 85 -7.07 -4.31 5.76
N CYS A 86 -7.36 -4.16 7.04
CA CYS A 86 -8.74 -3.98 7.52
C CYS A 86 -9.19 -2.53 7.43
N ALA A 87 -8.39 -1.61 7.97
CA ALA A 87 -8.61 -0.18 7.88
C ALA A 87 -7.24 0.51 7.99
N LEU A 88 -6.97 1.43 7.07
CA LEU A 88 -5.77 2.25 7.08
C LEU A 88 -6.16 3.71 7.16
N LYS A 89 -5.52 4.42 8.09
CA LYS A 89 -5.56 5.87 8.24
C LYS A 89 -4.40 6.48 7.46
N PHE A 90 -4.70 7.55 6.77
CA PHE A 90 -3.71 8.33 6.06
C PHE A 90 -3.74 9.78 6.56
N GLY A 91 -2.56 10.32 6.84
CA GLY A 91 -2.35 11.73 7.06
C GLY A 91 -2.61 12.50 5.76
N ASN A 92 -3.47 13.50 5.84
CA ASN A 92 -3.71 14.43 4.75
C ASN A 92 -2.72 15.60 4.87
N PRO A 93 -1.79 15.80 3.91
CA PRO A 93 -0.82 16.90 3.97
C PRO A 93 -1.48 18.29 3.92
N THR A 94 -2.70 18.39 3.38
CA THR A 94 -3.49 19.64 3.32
C THR A 94 -4.38 19.86 4.54
N SER A 95 -4.64 18.81 5.33
CA SER A 95 -5.44 18.89 6.56
C SER A 95 -5.01 17.80 7.55
N PRO A 96 -3.86 17.96 8.24
CA PRO A 96 -3.26 16.91 9.07
C PRO A 96 -4.16 16.44 10.22
N SER A 97 -5.12 17.27 10.64
CA SER A 97 -6.03 17.00 11.74
C SER A 97 -7.22 16.10 11.36
N ASN A 98 -7.41 15.76 10.08
CA ASN A 98 -8.55 14.95 9.63
C ASN A 98 -8.11 13.79 8.72
N PRO A 99 -7.73 12.64 9.31
CA PRO A 99 -7.21 11.51 8.54
C PRO A 99 -8.31 10.85 7.70
N VAL A 100 -7.94 10.40 6.50
CA VAL A 100 -8.83 9.63 5.62
C VAL A 100 -8.69 8.15 5.94
N THR A 101 -9.81 7.44 6.12
CA THR A 101 -9.82 5.99 6.39
C THR A 101 -10.26 5.20 5.15
N ILE A 102 -9.48 4.20 4.75
CA ILE A 102 -9.77 3.33 3.59
C ILE A 102 -9.70 1.86 3.99
N SER A 103 -10.64 1.06 3.49
CA SER A 103 -10.70 -0.40 3.66
C SER A 103 -10.80 -1.08 2.30
N ALA A 104 -9.90 -2.03 2.00
CA ALA A 104 -9.96 -2.82 0.77
C ALA A 104 -9.23 -4.17 0.89
N LYS A 105 -9.56 -5.10 -0.01
CA LYS A 105 -8.87 -6.38 -0.19
C LYS A 105 -8.25 -6.42 -1.60
N LEU A 106 -6.98 -6.82 -1.71
CA LEU A 106 -6.24 -6.80 -2.98
C LEU A 106 -5.71 -8.20 -3.29
N VAL A 107 -5.91 -8.64 -4.53
CA VAL A 107 -5.47 -9.97 -4.99
C VAL A 107 -4.79 -9.77 -6.33
N GLN A 108 -3.50 -10.08 -6.45
CA GLN A 108 -2.81 -10.09 -7.74
C GLN A 108 -3.32 -11.26 -8.60
N PRO A 109 -3.51 -11.09 -9.93
CA PRO A 109 -3.72 -12.20 -10.87
C PRO A 109 -2.42 -12.90 -11.29
#